data_AF-A0A662W1W3-F1
#
_entry.id   AF-A0A662W1W3-F1
#
_cell.length_a   1.000
_cell.length_b   1.000
_cell.length_c   1.000
_cell.angle_alpha   90.00
_cell.angle_beta   90.00
_cell.angle_gamma   90.00
#
_symmetry.space_group_name_H-M   'P 1'
#
loop_
_entity.id
_entity.type
_entity.pdbx_description
1 polymer ?
#
loop_
_entity_poly.entity_id
_entity_poly.type
_entity_poly.pdbx_seq_one_letter_code
_entity_poly.pdbx_strand_id
1 'polypeptide(L)'
;MARKKKMFVVQAKSGKFLISARNKDEAFIKFFEMLYNGKVGLEEIGQVIILYDGKKKYALRTVPTLWLLGLLDTESAIESLKRIIKNESEGKLFDLLLETAKQDAWVAKGVWKIE
;
A
#
# COMPACT_ATOMS: atom_id res chain seq x y z
N MET A 1 21.82 11.71 -13.02
CA MET A 1 22.50 10.77 -12.10
C MET A 1 21.47 9.87 -11.44
N ALA A 2 21.51 8.56 -11.69
CA ALA A 2 20.64 7.60 -10.99
C ALA A 2 21.09 7.48 -9.53
N ARG A 3 20.19 7.72 -8.57
CA ARG A 3 20.48 7.51 -7.14
C ARG A 3 20.84 6.04 -6.90
N LYS A 4 21.89 5.78 -6.10
CA LYS A 4 22.31 4.43 -5.70
C LYS A 4 21.18 3.74 -4.94
N LYS A 5 20.93 2.46 -5.24
CA LYS A 5 19.96 1.64 -4.49
C LYS A 5 20.43 1.49 -3.04
N LYS A 6 19.49 1.46 -2.11
CA LYS A 6 19.69 1.12 -0.70
C LYS A 6 18.57 0.20 -0.21
N MET A 7 18.78 -0.39 0.95
CA MET A 7 17.81 -1.29 1.57
C MET A 7 16.83 -0.50 2.44
N PHE A 8 15.55 -0.76 2.23
CA PHE A 8 14.43 -0.30 3.06
C PHE A 8 13.79 -1.50 3.74
N VAL A 9 13.12 -1.27 4.87
CA VAL A 9 12.33 -2.31 5.55
C VAL A 9 10.87 -1.90 5.54
N VAL A 10 10.00 -2.71 4.96
CA VAL A 10 8.55 -2.54 5.07
C VAL A 10 8.05 -3.45 6.18
N GLN A 11 7.50 -2.87 7.24
CA GLN A 11 6.81 -3.59 8.30
C GLN A 11 5.32 -3.66 7.97
N ALA A 12 4.80 -4.88 7.83
CA ALA A 12 3.39 -5.19 7.67
C ALA A 12 2.84 -5.89 8.92
N LYS A 13 1.66 -6.49 8.83
CA LYS A 13 0.98 -7.13 9.97
C LYS A 13 1.73 -8.38 10.43
N SER A 14 2.09 -9.28 9.51
CA SER A 14 2.71 -10.56 9.85
C SER A 14 4.24 -10.53 9.83
N GLY A 15 4.87 -9.50 9.26
CA GLY A 15 6.31 -9.57 8.99
C GLY A 15 6.99 -8.27 8.56
N LYS A 16 8.29 -8.42 8.26
CA LYS A 16 9.16 -7.36 7.74
C LYS A 16 9.76 -7.79 6.41
N PHE A 17 9.69 -6.91 5.42
CA PHE A 17 10.14 -7.18 4.05
C PHE A 17 11.30 -6.25 3.70
N LEU A 18 12.39 -6.82 3.19
CA LEU A 18 13.57 -6.08 2.78
C LEU A 18 13.46 -5.67 1.31
N ILE A 19 13.43 -4.38 1.03
CA ILE A 19 13.20 -3.84 -0.31
C ILE A 19 14.41 -3.04 -0.77
N SER A 20 15.02 -3.45 -1.89
CA SER A 20 16.11 -2.70 -2.54
C SER A 20 15.55 -1.66 -3.52
N ALA A 21 15.71 -0.38 -3.21
CA ALA A 21 15.11 0.72 -3.97
C ALA A 21 15.99 1.99 -3.94
N ARG A 22 15.72 2.96 -4.82
CA ARG A 22 16.46 4.24 -4.86
C ARG A 22 15.89 5.29 -3.89
N ASN A 23 14.61 5.19 -3.54
CA ASN A 23 13.90 6.09 -2.64
C ASN A 23 12.70 5.39 -2.01
N LYS A 24 12.01 6.09 -1.09
CA LYS A 24 10.82 5.57 -0.38
C LYS A 24 9.69 5.17 -1.33
N ASP A 25 9.49 5.91 -2.43
CA ASP A 25 8.36 5.71 -3.34
C ASP A 25 8.58 4.42 -4.14
N GLU A 26 9.77 4.24 -4.71
CA GLU A 26 10.13 2.98 -5.37
C GLU A 26 10.06 1.79 -4.40
N ALA A 27 10.39 1.99 -3.13
CA ALA A 27 10.31 0.93 -2.14
C ALA A 27 8.85 0.52 -1.85
N PHE A 28 7.93 1.48 -1.73
CA PHE A 28 6.49 1.16 -1.64
C PHE A 28 5.98 0.48 -2.90
N ILE A 29 6.31 1.01 -4.09
CA ILE A 29 5.91 0.43 -5.37
C ILE A 29 6.34 -1.04 -5.46
N LYS A 30 7.61 -1.34 -5.16
CA LYS A 30 8.14 -2.72 -5.18
C LYS A 30 7.47 -3.63 -4.16
N PHE A 31 7.11 -3.10 -2.99
CA PHE A 31 6.37 -3.88 -2.01
C PHE A 31 4.98 -4.26 -2.50
N PHE A 32 4.24 -3.31 -3.09
CA PHE A 32 2.93 -3.60 -3.68
C PHE A 32 3.02 -4.44 -4.96
N GLU A 33 4.11 -4.35 -5.71
CA GLU A 33 4.41 -5.25 -6.82
C GLU A 33 4.58 -6.70 -6.32
N MET A 34 5.22 -6.91 -5.17
CA MET A 34 5.32 -8.25 -4.57
C MET A 34 3.94 -8.81 -4.21
N LEU A 35 3.03 -7.98 -3.71
CA LEU A 35 1.63 -8.37 -3.46
C LEU A 35 0.88 -8.69 -4.75
N TYR A 36 0.97 -7.80 -5.73
CA TYR A 36 0.32 -7.94 -7.03
C TYR A 36 0.74 -9.23 -7.76
N ASN A 37 2.02 -9.60 -7.64
CA ASN A 37 2.56 -10.82 -8.22
C ASN A 37 2.43 -12.06 -7.31
N GLY A 38 1.70 -11.98 -6.20
CA GLY A 38 1.46 -13.11 -5.29
C GLY A 38 2.69 -13.61 -4.52
N LYS A 39 3.77 -12.84 -4.45
CA LYS A 39 4.98 -13.16 -3.66
C LYS A 39 4.79 -12.94 -2.16
N VAL A 40 3.78 -12.14 -1.80
CA VAL A 40 3.37 -11.85 -0.43
C VAL A 40 1.85 -12.06 -0.37
N GLY A 41 1.37 -12.74 0.65
CA GLY A 41 -0.06 -12.98 0.84
C GLY A 41 -0.80 -11.73 1.33
N LEU A 42 -2.08 -11.56 0.98
CA LEU A 42 -2.88 -10.42 1.45
C LEU A 42 -3.12 -10.49 2.97
N GLU A 43 -3.16 -11.69 3.55
CA GLU A 43 -3.29 -11.95 4.98
C GLU A 43 -2.13 -11.39 5.81
N GLU A 44 -0.99 -11.15 5.17
CA GLU A 44 0.22 -10.57 5.76
C GLU A 44 0.13 -9.05 5.94
N ILE A 45 -0.88 -8.43 5.31
CA ILE A 45 -1.04 -6.99 5.20
C ILE A 45 -2.04 -6.46 6.24
N GLY A 46 -1.60 -5.44 6.96
CA GLY A 46 -2.45 -4.66 7.85
C GLY A 46 -3.07 -3.47 7.13
N GLN A 47 -3.94 -2.75 7.82
CA GLN A 47 -4.56 -1.51 7.31
C GLN A 47 -3.54 -0.40 7.00
N VAL A 48 -2.39 -0.44 7.68
CA VAL A 48 -1.26 0.47 7.51
C VAL A 48 0.02 -0.35 7.49
N ILE A 49 0.95 0.02 6.60
CA ILE A 49 2.32 -0.47 6.58
C ILE A 49 3.28 0.67 6.92
N ILE A 50 4.44 0.32 7.50
CA ILE A 50 5.47 1.28 7.87
C ILE A 50 6.75 0.96 7.13
N LEU A 51 7.22 1.90 6.32
CA LEU A 51 8.49 1.83 5.63
C LEU A 51 9.58 2.54 6.44
N TYR A 52 10.66 1.83 6.73
CA TYR A 52 11.83 2.32 7.45
C TYR A 52 12.97 2.61 6.47
N ASP A 53 13.50 3.82 6.57
CA ASP A 53 14.71 4.29 5.90
C ASP A 53 15.72 4.72 6.96
N GLY A 54 16.46 3.74 7.49
CA GLY A 54 17.27 3.92 8.69
C GLY A 54 16.42 4.34 9.88
N LYS A 55 16.61 5.58 10.36
CA LYS A 55 15.83 6.16 11.47
C LYS A 55 14.51 6.82 11.04
N LYS A 56 14.30 7.05 9.75
CA LYS A 56 13.07 7.68 9.24
C LYS A 56 11.99 6.64 9.02
N LYS A 57 10.74 7.00 9.30
CA LYS A 57 9.56 6.14 9.12
C LYS A 57 8.54 6.84 8.23
N TYR A 58 7.94 6.07 7.32
CA TYR A 58 6.90 6.54 6.42
C TYR A 58 5.73 5.55 6.50
N ALA A 59 4.54 6.04 6.83
CA ALA A 59 3.34 5.22 6.88
C ALA A 59 2.57 5.32 5.56
N LEU A 60 1.96 4.21 5.15
CA LEU A 60 1.00 4.18 4.05
C LEU A 60 -0.18 3.30 4.44
N ARG A 61 -1.39 3.80 4.22
CA ARG A 61 -2.63 3.00 4.25
C ARG A 61 -2.62 2.03 3.07
N THR A 62 -3.20 0.85 3.24
CA THR A 62 -3.10 -0.22 2.23
C THR A 62 -4.37 -0.39 1.43
N VAL A 63 -5.55 -0.25 2.05
CA VAL A 63 -6.86 -0.51 1.42
C VAL A 63 -7.05 0.21 0.08
N PRO A 64 -6.82 1.53 -0.05
CA PRO A 64 -7.03 2.21 -1.33
C PRO A 64 -6.07 1.73 -2.41
N THR A 65 -4.83 1.40 -2.03
CA THR A 65 -3.83 0.87 -2.96
C THR A 65 -4.19 -0.55 -3.42
N LEU A 66 -4.63 -1.41 -2.50
CA LEU A 66 -5.08 -2.78 -2.83
C LEU A 66 -6.31 -2.76 -3.75
N TRP A 67 -7.26 -1.86 -3.47
CA TRP A 67 -8.44 -1.65 -4.32
C TRP A 67 -8.05 -1.15 -5.72
N LEU A 68 -7.14 -0.16 -5.82
CA LEU A 68 -6.62 0.31 -7.11
C LEU A 68 -5.94 -0.79 -7.93
N LEU A 69 -5.24 -1.71 -7.28
CA LEU A 69 -4.55 -2.82 -7.93
C LEU A 69 -5.49 -3.99 -8.28
N GLY A 70 -6.77 -3.91 -7.95
CA GLY A 70 -7.74 -5.00 -8.17
C GLY A 70 -7.55 -6.19 -7.22
N LEU A 71 -6.76 -6.03 -6.15
CA LEU A 71 -6.52 -7.06 -5.13
C LEU A 71 -7.61 -7.08 -4.05
N LEU A 72 -8.46 -6.06 -4.04
CA LEU A 72 -9.59 -5.92 -3.14
C LEU A 72 -10.78 -5.39 -3.94
N ASP A 73 -11.94 -6.03 -3.86
CA ASP A 73 -13.15 -5.49 -4.44
C ASP A 73 -13.69 -4.31 -3.62
N THR A 74 -14.66 -3.57 -4.18
CA THR A 74 -15.24 -2.39 -3.52
C THR A 74 -15.94 -2.73 -2.20
N GLU A 75 -16.69 -3.83 -2.13
CA GLU A 75 -17.43 -4.22 -0.92
C GLU A 75 -16.45 -4.53 0.23
N SER A 76 -15.42 -5.32 -0.06
CA SER A 76 -14.32 -5.65 0.85
C SER A 76 -13.52 -4.41 1.29
N ALA A 77 -13.33 -3.44 0.39
CA ALA A 77 -12.69 -2.17 0.70
C ALA A 77 -13.52 -1.34 1.68
N ILE A 78 -14.82 -1.19 1.41
CA ILE A 78 -15.74 -0.45 2.28
C ILE A 78 -15.86 -1.13 3.65
N GLU A 79 -15.98 -2.45 3.70
CA GLU A 79 -16.04 -3.22 4.95
C GLU A 79 -14.76 -3.06 5.78
N SER A 80 -13.59 -3.04 5.12
CA SER A 80 -12.32 -2.73 5.79
C SER A 80 -12.33 -1.32 6.40
N LEU A 81 -12.86 -0.33 5.68
CA LEU A 81 -12.97 1.05 6.18
C LEU A 81 -13.98 1.19 7.32
N LYS A 82 -15.12 0.50 7.28
CA LYS A 82 -16.13 0.49 8.37
C LYS A 82 -15.54 0.06 9.71
N ARG A 83 -14.62 -0.90 9.69
CA ARG A 83 -13.93 -1.39 10.90
C ARG A 83 -13.03 -0.35 11.55
N ILE A 84 -12.56 0.62 10.77
CA ILE A 84 -11.68 1.70 11.22
C ILE A 84 -12.50 2.94 11.59
N ILE A 85 -13.41 3.34 10.70
CA ILE A 85 -14.20 4.57 10.77
C ILE A 85 -15.63 4.17 11.11
N LYS A 86 -15.90 4.13 12.41
CA LYS A 86 -17.20 3.72 12.95
C LYS A 86 -18.27 4.79 12.67
N ASN A 87 -19.52 4.35 12.54
CA ASN A 87 -20.72 5.19 12.42
C ASN A 87 -20.79 6.10 11.18
N GLU A 88 -20.05 5.79 10.12
CA GLU A 88 -20.20 6.47 8.82
C GLU A 88 -21.05 5.66 7.84
N SER A 89 -21.72 6.37 6.93
CA SER A 89 -22.49 5.74 5.86
C SER A 89 -21.58 5.15 4.78
N GLU A 90 -22.06 4.11 4.10
CA GLU A 90 -21.32 3.48 2.99
C GLU A 90 -20.94 4.47 1.90
N GLY A 91 -21.84 5.39 1.54
CA GLY A 91 -21.56 6.42 0.54
C GLY A 91 -20.35 7.30 0.92
N LYS A 92 -20.27 7.75 2.17
CA LYS A 92 -19.11 8.53 2.64
C LYS A 92 -17.81 7.73 2.68
N LEU A 93 -17.89 6.44 3.04
CA LEU A 93 -16.72 5.57 3.03
C LEU A 93 -16.23 5.32 1.59
N PHE A 94 -17.15 5.27 0.62
CA PHE A 94 -16.82 5.18 -0.79
C PHE A 94 -16.17 6.47 -1.31
N ASP A 95 -16.71 7.63 -0.96
CA ASP A 95 -16.08 8.91 -1.30
C ASP A 95 -14.65 9.00 -0.71
N LEU A 96 -14.48 8.58 0.54
CA LEU A 96 -13.17 8.52 1.18
C LEU A 96 -12.21 7.55 0.45
N LEU A 97 -12.71 6.37 0.06
CA LEU A 97 -11.93 5.40 -0.71
C LEU A 97 -11.46 6.02 -2.03
N LEU A 98 -12.34 6.73 -2.75
CA LEU A 98 -11.99 7.42 -4.00
C LEU A 98 -10.94 8.52 -3.78
N GLU A 99 -11.12 9.36 -2.77
CA GLU A 99 -10.18 10.44 -2.46
C GLU A 99 -8.79 9.91 -2.09
N THR A 100 -8.75 8.89 -1.25
CA THR A 100 -7.50 8.27 -0.81
C THR A 100 -6.84 7.45 -1.90
N ALA A 101 -7.62 6.81 -2.78
CA ALA A 101 -7.10 6.14 -3.98
C ALA A 101 -6.42 7.15 -4.93
N LYS A 102 -7.00 8.35 -5.15
CA LYS A 102 -6.34 9.39 -5.96
C LYS A 102 -4.97 9.78 -5.40
N GLN A 103 -4.85 9.88 -4.07
CA GLN A 103 -3.58 10.16 -3.40
C GLN A 103 -2.58 9.01 -3.53
N ASP A 104 -3.06 7.76 -3.59
CA ASP A 104 -2.22 6.55 -3.67
C ASP A 104 -1.94 6.11 -5.13
N ALA A 105 -2.55 6.78 -6.12
CA ALA A 105 -2.46 6.41 -7.53
C ALA A 105 -1.02 6.33 -8.08
N TRP A 106 -0.06 7.03 -7.47
CA TRP A 106 1.35 6.94 -7.84
C TRP A 106 1.94 5.55 -7.57
N VAL A 107 1.42 4.82 -6.57
CA VAL A 107 1.84 3.44 -6.26
C VAL A 107 1.36 2.52 -7.37
N ALA A 108 0.06 2.51 -7.66
CA ALA A 108 -0.54 1.66 -8.69
C ALA A 108 0.08 1.92 -10.07
N LYS A 109 0.22 3.20 -10.45
CA LYS A 109 0.94 3.60 -11.68
C LYS A 109 2.39 3.14 -11.70
N GLY A 110 3.03 3.04 -10.53
CA GLY A 110 4.38 2.52 -10.41
C GLY A 110 4.42 1.01 -10.65
N VAL A 111 3.49 0.26 -10.05
CA VAL A 111 3.41 -1.21 -10.18
C VAL A 111 3.16 -1.62 -11.62
N TRP A 112 2.17 -1.02 -12.29
CA TRP A 112 1.85 -1.32 -13.69
C TRP A 112 2.94 -0.94 -14.70
N LYS A 113 3.93 -0.12 -14.30
CA LYS A 113 5.06 0.28 -15.16
C LYS A 113 6.30 -0.60 -14.99
N ILE A 114 6.28 -1.57 -14.09
CA ILE A 114 7.41 -2.50 -13.88
C ILE A 114 7.35 -3.68 -14.86
N GLU A 115 6.34 -3.72 -15.75
CA GLU A 115 6.27 -4.64 -16.90
C GLU A 115 7.41 -4.48 -17.90
#